data_AF-A0A7L4NHE6-F1
#
_entry.id   AF-A0A7L4NHE6-F1
#
_cell.length_a   1.000
_cell.length_b   1.000
_cell.length_c   1.000
_cell.angle_alpha   90.00
_cell.angle_beta   90.00
_cell.angle_gamma   90.00
#
_symmetry.space_group_name_H-M   'P 1'
#
loop_
_entity.id
_entity.type
_entity.pdbx_description
1 polymer ?
#
loop_
_entity_poly.entity_id
_entity_poly.type
_entity_poly.pdbx_seq_one_letter_code
_entity_poly.pdbx_strand_id
1 'polypeptide(L)'
;MLVYIWGFLYTNYVRFWIKWIWRLMTRKCQLQRLLDGSTAGARRTLSIGKRGCRTWGRLSAPAGGLKSGSWKLVLRNAVHVEEDEVEKCVRDVMKEKKIDQKDTGFKTNLRLSLLQISGYKKLYLNVENLRKVPYDSNNKEHEEQLIELWNLLMPHENLKARISKQWCDIGFQGDDPKTDFRGMGLLGLVNLVYFSKHYTHEARQILSHSNHPKLG
;
A
#
# COMPACT_ATOMS: atom_id res chain seq x y z
N MET A 1 15.62 -33.83 6.68
CA MET A 1 16.00 -34.18 5.29
C MET A 1 14.79 -34.42 4.38
N LEU A 2 13.88 -35.33 4.71
CA LEU A 2 12.71 -35.69 3.85
C LEU A 2 11.82 -34.49 3.46
N VAL A 3 11.57 -33.54 4.38
CA VAL A 3 10.78 -32.33 4.09
C VAL A 3 11.46 -31.42 3.06
N TYR A 4 12.78 -31.32 3.08
CA TYR A 4 13.55 -30.52 2.12
C TYR A 4 13.62 -31.19 0.75
N ILE A 5 13.80 -32.51 0.72
CA ILE A 5 13.79 -33.32 -0.50
C ILE A 5 12.39 -33.29 -1.14
N TRP A 6 11.34 -33.43 -0.35
CA TRP A 6 9.95 -33.30 -0.80
C TRP A 6 9.64 -31.89 -1.30
N GLY A 7 10.10 -30.86 -0.58
CA GLY A 7 9.99 -29.47 -1.01
C GLY A 7 10.68 -29.21 -2.35
N PHE A 8 11.86 -29.79 -2.56
CA PHE A 8 12.62 -29.70 -3.81
C PHE A 8 11.93 -30.44 -4.97
N LEU A 9 11.49 -31.68 -4.75
CA LEU A 9 10.77 -32.47 -5.75
C LEU A 9 9.42 -31.83 -6.13
N TYR A 10 8.70 -31.32 -5.14
CA TYR A 10 7.43 -30.66 -5.36
C TYR A 10 7.58 -29.36 -6.17
N THR A 11 8.58 -28.54 -5.83
CA THR A 11 8.81 -27.25 -6.50
C THR A 11 9.33 -27.40 -7.92
N ASN A 12 10.19 -28.39 -8.18
CA ASN A 12 10.84 -28.57 -9.49
C ASN A 12 10.03 -29.45 -10.45
N TYR A 13 9.41 -30.54 -9.99
CA TYR A 13 8.79 -31.53 -10.88
C TYR A 13 7.26 -31.56 -10.75
N VAL A 14 6.74 -31.78 -9.54
CA VAL A 14 5.29 -31.99 -9.34
C VAL A 14 4.48 -30.74 -9.70
N ARG A 15 4.97 -29.55 -9.35
CA ARG A 15 4.30 -28.28 -9.68
C ARG A 15 4.20 -28.04 -11.19
N PHE A 16 5.16 -28.52 -11.98
CA PHE A 16 5.09 -28.43 -13.44
C PHE A 16 3.97 -29.30 -13.99
N TRP A 17 3.91 -30.56 -13.56
CA TRP A 17 2.87 -31.52 -13.94
C TRP A 17 1.48 -31.05 -13.53
N ILE A 18 1.30 -30.54 -12.31
CA ILE A 18 0.03 -29.96 -11.88
C ILE A 18 -0.37 -28.81 -12.82
N LYS A 19 0.54 -27.89 -13.14
CA LYS A 19 0.21 -26.79 -14.07
C LYS A 19 -0.17 -27.28 -15.47
N TRP A 20 0.48 -28.34 -15.95
CA TRP A 20 0.20 -28.96 -17.23
C TRP A 20 -1.17 -29.66 -17.23
N ILE A 21 -1.46 -30.49 -16.22
CA ILE A 21 -2.77 -31.14 -16.01
C ILE A 21 -3.89 -30.09 -15.96
N TRP A 22 -3.70 -29.02 -15.18
CA TRP A 22 -4.69 -27.96 -15.11
C TRP A 22 -4.88 -27.22 -16.45
N ARG A 23 -3.83 -27.07 -17.28
CA ARG A 23 -4.00 -26.52 -18.63
C ARG A 23 -4.79 -27.46 -19.53
N LEU A 24 -4.58 -28.77 -19.40
CA LEU A 24 -5.32 -29.78 -20.14
C LEU A 24 -6.81 -29.77 -19.74
N MET A 25 -7.10 -29.73 -18.43
CA MET A 25 -8.46 -29.74 -17.91
C MET A 25 -9.23 -28.44 -18.19
N THR A 26 -8.61 -27.27 -18.02
CA THR A 26 -9.34 -25.99 -18.09
C THR A 26 -9.11 -25.22 -19.38
N ARG A 27 -8.13 -25.60 -20.22
CA ARG A 27 -7.62 -24.82 -21.37
C ARG A 27 -7.22 -23.38 -21.07
N LYS A 28 -7.11 -23.02 -19.79
CA LYS A 28 -6.79 -21.66 -19.30
C LYS A 28 -5.35 -21.59 -18.82
N CYS A 29 -4.69 -20.45 -19.00
CA CYS A 29 -3.38 -20.21 -18.42
C CYS A 29 -3.47 -19.94 -16.90
N GLN A 30 -2.33 -19.99 -16.19
CA GLN A 30 -2.30 -19.78 -14.74
C GLN A 30 -2.84 -18.39 -14.34
N LEU A 31 -2.64 -17.37 -15.18
CA LEU A 31 -3.11 -16.01 -14.91
C LEU A 31 -4.63 -15.90 -15.10
N GLN A 32 -5.18 -16.48 -16.18
CA GLN A 32 -6.64 -16.59 -16.37
C GLN A 32 -7.30 -17.29 -15.18
N ARG A 33 -6.78 -18.45 -14.76
CA ARG A 33 -7.31 -19.17 -13.59
C ARG A 33 -7.27 -18.34 -12.30
N LEU A 34 -6.28 -17.48 -12.16
CA LEU A 34 -6.11 -16.66 -10.96
C LEU A 34 -7.04 -15.43 -10.96
N LEU A 35 -7.29 -14.84 -12.13
CA LEU A 35 -8.24 -13.75 -12.29
C LEU A 35 -9.69 -14.24 -12.20
N ASP A 36 -10.00 -15.39 -12.80
CA ASP A 36 -11.33 -16.01 -12.79
C ASP A 36 -11.70 -16.58 -11.42
N GLY A 37 -10.74 -17.24 -10.75
CA GLY A 37 -10.97 -17.93 -9.47
C GLY A 37 -10.87 -17.04 -8.23
N SER A 38 -10.85 -15.71 -8.39
CA SER A 38 -10.79 -14.78 -7.27
C SER A 38 -11.96 -13.81 -7.25
N THR A 39 -12.56 -13.65 -6.07
CA THR A 39 -13.60 -12.65 -5.78
C THR A 39 -13.09 -11.26 -6.17
N ALA A 40 -13.97 -10.47 -6.81
CA ALA A 40 -13.63 -9.14 -7.33
C ALA A 40 -13.00 -8.21 -6.29
N GLY A 41 -12.20 -7.25 -6.76
CA GLY A 41 -11.57 -6.22 -5.93
C GLY A 41 -10.28 -6.67 -5.22
N ALA A 42 -10.07 -6.17 -4.00
CA ALA A 42 -8.80 -6.29 -3.28
C ALA A 42 -8.32 -7.75 -3.07
N ARG A 43 -9.24 -8.72 -2.93
CA ARG A 43 -8.89 -10.14 -2.77
C ARG A 43 -8.27 -10.75 -4.02
N ARG A 44 -8.69 -10.32 -5.22
CA ARG A 44 -8.07 -10.68 -6.50
C ARG A 44 -6.67 -10.12 -6.59
N THR A 45 -6.52 -8.84 -6.29
CA THR A 45 -5.21 -8.16 -6.29
C THR A 45 -4.25 -8.75 -5.27
N LEU A 46 -4.73 -9.10 -4.07
CA LEU A 46 -3.94 -9.78 -3.05
C LEU A 46 -3.59 -11.22 -3.48
N SER A 47 -4.50 -11.92 -4.17
CA SER A 47 -4.21 -13.23 -4.74
C SER A 47 -3.14 -13.16 -5.82
N ILE A 48 -3.18 -12.13 -6.67
CA ILE A 48 -2.14 -11.83 -7.67
C ILE A 48 -0.84 -11.48 -6.96
N GLY A 49 -0.88 -10.64 -5.93
CA GLY A 49 0.30 -10.24 -5.16
C GLY A 49 0.94 -11.36 -4.34
N LYS A 50 0.15 -12.26 -3.71
CA LYS A 50 0.63 -13.36 -2.84
C LYS A 50 1.04 -14.62 -3.61
N ARG A 51 0.19 -15.13 -4.52
CA ARG A 51 0.57 -16.25 -5.42
C ARG A 51 1.54 -15.77 -6.49
N GLY A 52 1.47 -14.47 -6.77
CA GLY A 52 2.54 -13.74 -7.38
C GLY A 52 3.80 -13.86 -6.56
N CYS A 53 3.94 -13.32 -5.36
CA CYS A 53 5.18 -13.33 -4.56
C CYS A 53 5.92 -14.68 -4.40
N ARG A 54 5.30 -15.86 -4.47
CA ARG A 54 6.08 -17.13 -4.57
C ARG A 54 6.70 -17.39 -5.95
N THR A 55 6.16 -16.74 -6.98
CA THR A 55 6.62 -16.69 -8.37
C THR A 55 7.23 -15.30 -8.75
N TRP A 56 7.02 -14.24 -7.93
CA TRP A 56 7.33 -12.81 -8.12
C TRP A 56 8.18 -12.23 -6.99
N GLY A 57 8.41 -12.94 -5.88
CA GLY A 57 9.35 -12.58 -4.81
C GLY A 57 10.79 -12.96 -5.16
N ARG A 58 10.97 -13.75 -6.21
CA ARG A 58 12.24 -13.92 -6.92
C ARG A 58 12.44 -12.84 -8.01
N LEU A 59 11.65 -11.76 -7.97
CA LEU A 59 11.60 -10.67 -8.97
C LEU A 59 12.07 -9.32 -8.38
N SER A 60 12.39 -9.25 -7.08
CA SER A 60 12.98 -8.08 -6.41
C SER A 60 14.46 -8.25 -6.04
N ALA A 61 15.04 -9.44 -6.21
CA ALA A 61 16.47 -9.65 -6.03
C ALA A 61 17.25 -9.22 -7.30
N PRO A 62 18.37 -8.48 -7.19
CA PRO A 62 19.24 -8.19 -8.32
C PRO A 62 20.09 -9.45 -8.59
N ALA A 63 19.55 -10.40 -9.34
CA ALA A 63 20.33 -11.52 -9.84
C ALA A 63 20.70 -11.23 -11.29
N GLY A 64 21.99 -10.99 -11.49
CA GLY A 64 22.60 -10.77 -12.79
C GLY A 64 22.29 -11.90 -13.76
N GLY A 65 22.23 -11.51 -15.04
CA GLY A 65 22.06 -12.39 -16.18
C GLY A 65 20.68 -13.04 -16.27
N LEU A 66 19.88 -12.64 -17.26
CA LEU A 66 19.20 -13.58 -18.19
C LEU A 66 18.17 -12.85 -19.07
N LYS A 67 18.46 -12.87 -20.38
CA LYS A 67 17.61 -12.90 -21.58
C LYS A 67 16.31 -12.07 -21.59
N SER A 68 16.34 -11.07 -22.46
CA SER A 68 15.35 -10.03 -22.83
C SER A 68 13.99 -10.49 -23.39
N GLY A 69 13.55 -11.72 -23.15
CA GLY A 69 12.31 -12.26 -23.75
C GLY A 69 11.28 -12.82 -22.77
N SER A 70 11.42 -12.57 -21.47
CA SER A 70 10.55 -13.22 -20.49
C SER A 70 9.39 -12.31 -20.09
N TRP A 71 8.15 -12.77 -20.27
CA TRP A 71 6.94 -12.35 -19.55
C TRP A 71 7.16 -11.87 -18.09
N LYS A 72 8.18 -12.42 -17.41
CA LYS A 72 8.64 -11.99 -16.09
C LYS A 72 9.06 -10.51 -16.06
N LEU A 73 9.68 -9.98 -17.11
CA LEU A 73 10.07 -8.58 -17.28
C LEU A 73 8.84 -7.69 -17.53
N VAL A 74 7.93 -8.11 -18.40
CA VAL A 74 6.66 -7.40 -18.68
C VAL A 74 5.86 -7.24 -17.40
N LEU A 75 5.75 -8.30 -16.59
CA LEU A 75 5.08 -8.26 -15.30
C LEU A 75 5.82 -7.46 -14.22
N ARG A 76 7.14 -7.54 -14.18
CA ARG A 76 7.97 -6.76 -13.23
C ARG A 76 7.75 -5.27 -13.48
N ASN A 77 7.72 -4.88 -14.74
CA ASN A 77 7.46 -3.52 -15.16
C ASN A 77 5.98 -3.15 -14.95
N ALA A 78 5.04 -4.09 -15.12
CA ALA A 78 3.60 -3.87 -14.92
C ALA A 78 3.22 -3.35 -13.53
N VAL A 79 4.03 -3.62 -12.49
CA VAL A 79 3.83 -3.09 -11.13
C VAL A 79 4.19 -1.61 -11.03
N HIS A 80 4.97 -1.10 -11.98
CA HIS A 80 5.44 0.28 -12.09
C HIS A 80 4.82 1.01 -13.28
N VAL A 81 3.82 0.42 -13.92
CA VAL A 81 3.18 1.00 -15.10
C VAL A 81 2.34 2.20 -14.66
N GLU A 82 2.58 3.34 -15.29
CA GLU A 82 1.75 4.53 -15.16
C GLU A 82 0.34 4.24 -15.70
N GLU A 83 -0.65 4.98 -15.18
CA GLU A 83 -2.06 4.70 -15.45
C GLU A 83 -2.42 4.69 -16.95
N ASP A 84 -1.78 5.57 -17.72
CA ASP A 84 -1.91 5.70 -19.17
C ASP A 84 -1.28 4.52 -19.94
N GLU A 85 -0.27 3.86 -19.36
CA GLU A 85 0.42 2.73 -19.97
C GLU A 85 -0.24 1.37 -19.64
N VAL A 86 -1.18 1.31 -18.68
CA VAL A 86 -1.84 0.05 -18.26
C VAL A 86 -2.51 -0.66 -19.43
N GLU A 87 -3.21 0.07 -20.30
CA GLU A 87 -3.90 -0.52 -21.45
C GLU A 87 -2.93 -1.18 -22.42
N LYS A 88 -1.77 -0.57 -22.65
CA LYS A 88 -0.71 -1.14 -23.49
C LYS A 88 -0.14 -2.39 -22.85
N CYS A 89 0.17 -2.33 -21.55
CA CYS A 89 0.66 -3.48 -20.79
C CYS A 89 -0.32 -4.68 -20.85
N VAL A 90 -1.62 -4.45 -20.68
CA VAL A 90 -2.65 -5.49 -20.78
C VAL A 90 -2.66 -6.14 -22.16
N ARG A 91 -2.57 -5.35 -23.24
CA ARG A 91 -2.50 -5.89 -24.61
C ARG A 91 -1.25 -6.75 -24.82
N ASP A 92 -0.10 -6.28 -24.37
CA ASP A 92 1.17 -7.01 -24.49
C ASP A 92 1.12 -8.32 -23.69
N VAL A 93 0.54 -8.29 -22.49
CA VAL A 93 0.28 -9.49 -21.66
C VAL A 93 -0.59 -10.50 -22.41
N MET A 94 -1.71 -10.04 -22.99
CA MET A 94 -2.63 -10.93 -23.71
C MET A 94 -1.96 -11.54 -24.94
N LYS A 95 -1.17 -10.76 -25.70
CA LYS A 95 -0.41 -11.22 -26.87
C LYS A 95 0.62 -12.28 -26.48
N GLU A 96 1.45 -11.99 -25.48
CA GLU A 96 2.49 -12.90 -24.98
C GLU A 96 1.90 -14.20 -24.40
N LYS A 97 0.72 -14.12 -23.78
CA LYS A 97 0.04 -15.29 -23.22
C LYS A 97 -0.83 -16.05 -24.19
N LYS A 98 -0.89 -15.62 -25.46
CA LYS A 98 -1.78 -16.20 -26.48
C LYS A 98 -3.22 -16.29 -25.97
N ILE A 99 -3.66 -15.25 -25.26
CA ILE A 99 -5.04 -15.10 -24.78
C ILE A 99 -5.84 -14.43 -25.89
N ASP A 100 -7.08 -14.87 -26.09
CA ASP A 100 -7.99 -14.25 -27.05
C ASP A 100 -8.16 -12.77 -26.72
N GLN A 101 -7.89 -11.90 -27.70
CA GLN A 101 -8.01 -10.44 -27.56
C GLN A 101 -9.47 -10.00 -27.34
N LYS A 102 -10.44 -10.86 -27.68
CA LYS A 102 -11.87 -10.65 -27.43
C LYS A 102 -12.30 -11.02 -26.01
N ASP A 103 -11.41 -11.61 -25.20
CA ASP A 103 -11.69 -11.95 -23.79
C ASP A 103 -11.75 -10.66 -22.94
N THR A 104 -12.92 -10.03 -22.95
CA THR A 104 -13.19 -8.78 -22.21
C THR A 104 -13.11 -8.98 -20.70
N GLY A 105 -13.48 -10.17 -20.21
CA GLY A 105 -13.40 -10.52 -18.79
C GLY A 105 -11.96 -10.53 -18.30
N PHE A 106 -11.08 -11.24 -19.01
CA PHE A 106 -9.65 -11.26 -18.70
C PHE A 106 -9.03 -9.86 -18.79
N LYS A 107 -9.31 -9.13 -19.88
CA LYS A 107 -8.80 -7.78 -20.10
C LYS A 107 -9.14 -6.85 -18.93
N THR A 108 -10.42 -6.82 -18.56
CA THR A 108 -10.94 -5.97 -17.48
C THR A 108 -10.35 -6.35 -16.13
N ASN A 109 -10.31 -7.65 -15.81
CA ASN A 109 -9.79 -8.13 -14.55
C ASN A 109 -8.29 -7.86 -14.39
N LEU A 110 -7.51 -8.04 -15.46
CA LEU A 110 -6.09 -7.74 -15.46
C LEU A 110 -5.83 -6.23 -15.31
N ARG A 111 -6.54 -5.40 -16.09
CA ARG A 111 -6.48 -3.92 -16.00
C ARG A 111 -6.73 -3.44 -14.58
N LEU A 112 -7.85 -3.83 -13.98
CA LEU A 112 -8.22 -3.44 -12.62
C LEU A 112 -7.16 -3.87 -11.59
N SER A 113 -6.59 -5.06 -11.77
CA SER A 113 -5.57 -5.57 -10.87
C SER A 113 -4.27 -4.78 -10.97
N LEU A 114 -3.84 -4.42 -12.18
CA LEU A 114 -2.65 -3.61 -12.40
C LEU A 114 -2.82 -2.20 -11.83
N LEU A 115 -3.97 -1.56 -12.08
CA LEU A 115 -4.29 -0.25 -11.50
C LEU A 115 -4.29 -0.26 -9.98
N GLN A 116 -4.84 -1.31 -9.36
CA GLN A 116 -4.84 -1.43 -7.90
C GLN A 116 -3.42 -1.62 -7.34
N ILE A 117 -2.57 -2.38 -8.03
CA ILE A 117 -1.19 -2.61 -7.61
C ILE A 117 -0.37 -1.31 -7.73
N SER A 118 -0.43 -0.64 -8.88
CA SER A 118 0.30 0.61 -9.11
C SER A 118 -0.21 1.72 -8.19
N GLY A 119 -1.54 1.86 -8.07
CA GLY A 119 -2.18 2.83 -7.17
C GLY A 119 -1.80 2.63 -5.71
N TYR A 120 -1.84 1.39 -5.20
CA TYR A 120 -1.41 1.10 -3.83
C TYR A 120 0.06 1.45 -3.60
N LYS A 121 0.93 1.14 -4.57
CA LYS A 121 2.35 1.46 -4.47
C LYS A 121 2.59 2.97 -4.46
N LYS A 122 1.92 3.72 -5.34
CA LYS A 122 1.99 5.18 -5.39
C LYS A 122 1.50 5.79 -4.08
N LEU A 123 0.38 5.31 -3.54
CA LEU A 123 -0.12 5.72 -2.24
C LEU A 123 0.89 5.46 -1.12
N TYR A 124 1.45 4.25 -1.06
CA TYR A 124 2.48 3.90 -0.07
C TYR A 124 3.69 4.83 -0.16
N LEU A 125 4.19 5.09 -1.38
CA LEU A 125 5.31 6.01 -1.59
C LEU A 125 4.97 7.44 -1.16
N ASN A 126 3.78 7.94 -1.49
CA ASN A 126 3.33 9.27 -1.10
C ASN A 126 3.26 9.40 0.44
N VAL A 127 2.68 8.40 1.11
CA VAL A 127 2.60 8.35 2.58
C VAL A 127 3.99 8.28 3.20
N GLU A 128 4.88 7.42 2.70
CA GLU A 128 6.25 7.32 3.21
C GLU A 128 7.08 8.58 2.93
N ASN A 129 6.85 9.26 1.81
CA ASN A 129 7.51 10.53 1.51
C ASN A 129 7.05 11.60 2.50
N LEU A 130 5.74 11.70 2.76
CA LEU A 130 5.20 12.65 3.75
C LEU A 130 5.69 12.34 5.16
N ARG A 131 5.80 11.06 5.53
CA ARG A 131 6.35 10.62 6.83
C ARG A 131 7.80 11.06 7.04
N LYS A 132 8.58 11.15 5.95
CA LYS A 132 9.98 11.57 5.99
C LYS A 132 10.16 13.08 6.02
N VAL A 133 9.13 13.87 5.72
CA VAL A 133 9.20 15.33 5.84
C VAL A 133 9.23 15.68 7.33
N PRO A 134 10.32 16.25 7.85
CA PRO A 134 10.36 16.68 9.25
C PRO A 134 9.45 17.88 9.45
N TYR A 135 8.86 17.98 10.65
CA TYR A 135 8.18 19.21 11.04
C TYR A 135 9.20 20.37 11.11
N ASP A 136 8.82 21.52 10.57
CA ASP A 136 9.65 22.71 10.51
C ASP A 136 8.88 23.91 11.05
N SER A 137 9.36 24.47 12.16
CA SER A 137 8.79 25.62 12.83
C SER A 137 8.99 26.94 12.07
N ASN A 138 9.87 26.97 11.07
CA ASN A 138 10.03 28.11 10.17
C ASN A 138 9.10 28.02 8.95
N ASN A 139 8.45 26.87 8.73
CA ASN A 139 7.49 26.70 7.66
C ASN A 139 6.09 27.10 8.15
N LYS A 140 5.54 28.14 7.52
CA LYS A 140 4.23 28.69 7.86
C LYS A 140 3.10 27.67 7.76
N GLU A 141 3.10 26.80 6.74
CA GLU A 141 2.04 25.81 6.55
C GLU A 141 2.03 24.76 7.66
N HIS A 142 3.22 24.36 8.14
CA HIS A 142 3.35 23.42 9.25
C HIS A 142 2.83 24.01 10.57
N GLU A 143 3.17 25.27 10.84
CA GLU A 143 2.70 26.00 12.02
C GLU A 143 1.19 26.26 11.95
N GLU A 144 0.65 26.63 10.79
CA GLU A 144 -0.79 26.78 10.57
C GLU A 144 -1.57 25.48 10.86
N GLN A 145 -1.08 24.33 10.37
CA GLN A 145 -1.68 23.03 10.67
C GLN A 145 -1.61 22.67 12.16
N LEU A 146 -0.50 22.99 12.83
CA LEU A 146 -0.34 22.72 14.27
C LEU A 146 -1.29 23.57 15.11
N ILE A 147 -1.48 24.84 14.74
CA ILE A 147 -2.44 25.73 15.39
C ILE A 147 -3.88 25.29 15.07
N GLU A 148 -4.16 24.84 13.84
CA GLU A 148 -5.46 24.26 13.48
C GLU A 148 -5.79 23.05 14.37
N LEU A 149 -4.82 22.16 14.59
CA LEU A 149 -4.98 21.02 15.50
C LEU A 149 -5.40 21.46 16.91
N TRP A 150 -4.71 22.44 17.48
CA TRP A 150 -5.06 22.99 18.79
C TRP A 150 -6.50 23.50 18.82
N ASN A 151 -6.86 24.36 17.87
CA ASN A 151 -8.19 24.97 17.82
C ASN A 151 -9.31 23.94 17.63
N LEU A 152 -9.05 22.86 16.89
CA LEU A 152 -10.00 21.76 16.72
C LEU A 152 -10.22 20.98 18.01
N LEU A 153 -9.16 20.71 18.78
CA LEU A 153 -9.23 19.90 20.00
C LEU A 153 -9.63 20.70 21.25
N MET A 154 -9.19 21.96 21.35
CA MET A 154 -9.37 22.85 22.50
C MET A 154 -10.14 24.13 22.10
N PRO A 155 -11.40 24.02 21.64
CA PRO A 155 -12.15 25.15 21.08
C PRO A 155 -12.48 26.28 22.08
N HIS A 156 -12.35 26.00 23.38
CA HIS A 156 -12.66 26.94 24.46
C HIS A 156 -11.41 27.51 25.14
N GLU A 157 -10.22 27.15 24.66
CA GLU A 157 -8.95 27.61 25.22
C GLU A 157 -8.01 28.10 24.13
N ASN A 158 -7.58 29.35 24.23
CA ASN A 158 -6.61 29.91 23.30
C ASN A 158 -5.19 29.47 23.69
N LEU A 159 -4.41 29.11 22.68
CA LEU A 159 -2.99 28.87 22.84
C LEU A 159 -2.27 30.19 23.17
N LYS A 160 -1.61 30.27 24.33
CA LYS A 160 -0.94 31.48 24.83
C LYS A 160 0.35 31.77 24.08
N ALA A 161 1.07 30.71 23.71
CA ALA A 161 2.31 30.79 22.95
C ALA A 161 2.56 29.46 22.23
N ARG A 162 3.29 29.55 21.11
CA ARG A 162 3.68 28.35 20.35
C ARG A 162 4.50 27.38 21.19
N ILE A 163 5.40 27.85 22.04
CA ILE A 163 6.10 26.97 23.01
C ILE A 163 5.45 27.19 24.36
N SER A 164 4.71 26.20 24.85
CA SER A 164 3.99 26.28 26.13
C SER A 164 3.59 24.90 26.64
N LYS A 165 3.45 24.77 27.96
CA LYS A 165 2.95 23.53 28.60
C LYS A 165 1.54 23.11 28.16
N GLN A 166 0.78 24.00 27.53
CA GLN A 166 -0.59 23.71 27.07
C GLN A 166 -0.62 22.52 26.10
N TRP A 167 0.44 22.30 25.31
CA TRP A 167 0.51 21.14 24.41
C TRP A 167 0.43 19.78 25.12
N CYS A 168 0.85 19.71 26.38
CA CYS A 168 0.70 18.50 27.20
C CYS A 168 -0.78 18.17 27.45
N ASP A 169 -1.67 19.15 27.46
CA ASP A 169 -3.11 18.95 27.70
C ASP A 169 -3.79 18.16 26.58
N ILE A 170 -3.18 18.13 25.39
CA ILE A 170 -3.60 17.30 24.24
C ILE A 170 -2.64 16.14 23.94
N GLY A 171 -1.72 15.83 24.87
CA GLY A 171 -0.91 14.61 24.85
C GLY A 171 0.49 14.73 24.23
N PHE A 172 0.98 15.93 23.94
CA PHE A 172 2.40 16.12 23.56
C PHE A 172 3.33 15.94 24.78
N GLN A 173 4.55 15.44 24.58
CA GLN A 173 5.45 15.09 25.70
C GLN A 173 6.13 16.30 26.37
N GLY A 174 6.06 17.49 25.79
CA GLY A 174 6.63 18.70 26.37
C GLY A 174 6.11 19.98 25.73
N ASP A 175 6.73 21.11 26.08
CA ASP A 175 6.27 22.44 25.71
C ASP A 175 6.37 22.74 24.20
N ASP A 176 7.17 21.98 23.46
CA ASP A 176 7.34 22.11 22.01
C ASP A 176 6.97 20.82 21.26
N PRO A 177 5.77 20.77 20.63
CA PRO A 177 5.32 19.69 19.75
C PRO A 177 6.29 19.25 18.65
N LYS A 178 7.23 20.12 18.24
CA LYS A 178 8.22 19.79 17.21
C LYS A 178 8.97 18.49 17.53
N THR A 179 9.23 18.24 18.80
CA THR A 179 9.99 17.06 19.24
C THR A 179 9.19 15.76 19.11
N ASP A 180 7.86 15.80 19.13
CA ASP A 180 7.02 14.61 19.04
C ASP A 180 6.88 14.09 17.59
N PHE A 181 7.09 14.96 16.59
CA PHE A 181 7.00 14.59 15.17
C PHE A 181 8.26 13.89 14.62
N ARG A 182 9.25 13.53 15.46
CA ARG A 182 10.51 12.90 15.00
C ARG A 182 10.32 11.56 14.26
N GLY A 183 9.35 10.74 14.68
CA GLY A 183 9.13 9.41 14.11
C GLY A 183 8.24 9.39 12.87
N MET A 184 7.08 10.05 12.96
CA MET A 184 6.07 10.08 11.90
C MET A 184 6.18 11.31 10.99
N GLY A 185 7.05 12.27 11.29
CA GLY A 185 7.19 13.51 10.53
C GLY A 185 5.87 14.27 10.40
N LEU A 186 5.72 14.98 9.30
CA LEU A 186 4.52 15.75 8.97
C LEU A 186 3.27 14.87 8.79
N LEU A 187 3.43 13.60 8.39
CA LEU A 187 2.31 12.66 8.28
C LEU A 187 1.54 12.52 9.61
N GLY A 188 2.26 12.57 10.74
CA GLY A 188 1.63 12.54 12.06
C GLY A 188 0.68 13.72 12.27
N LEU A 189 1.16 14.93 11.99
CA LEU A 189 0.36 16.15 12.10
C LEU A 189 -0.84 16.15 11.15
N VAL A 190 -0.63 15.80 9.87
CA VAL A 190 -1.71 15.75 8.87
C VAL A 190 -2.81 14.77 9.29
N ASN A 191 -2.45 13.59 9.81
CA ASN A 191 -3.44 12.62 10.28
C ASN A 191 -4.20 13.11 11.51
N LEU A 192 -3.51 13.75 12.48
CA LEU A 192 -4.15 14.31 13.66
C LEU A 192 -5.13 15.43 13.31
N VAL A 193 -4.74 16.34 12.41
CA VAL A 193 -5.62 17.42 11.91
C VAL A 193 -6.81 16.82 11.17
N TYR A 194 -6.58 15.88 10.24
CA TYR A 194 -7.65 15.22 9.50
C TYR A 194 -8.65 14.55 10.44
N PHE A 195 -8.17 13.79 11.43
CA PHE A 195 -9.02 13.13 12.41
C PHE A 195 -9.83 14.15 13.22
N SER A 196 -9.17 15.19 13.72
CA SER A 196 -9.82 16.24 14.52
C SER A 196 -10.84 17.07 13.73
N LYS A 197 -10.63 17.21 12.41
CA LYS A 197 -11.49 17.99 11.52
C LYS A 197 -12.70 17.22 11.00
N HIS A 198 -12.53 15.93 10.70
CA HIS A 198 -13.58 15.11 10.10
C HIS A 198 -14.34 14.24 11.11
N TYR A 199 -13.73 13.96 12.26
CA TYR A 199 -14.30 13.17 13.36
C TYR A 199 -14.15 13.94 14.68
N THR A 200 -14.57 15.21 14.66
CA THR A 200 -14.33 16.16 15.76
C THR A 200 -14.92 15.69 17.09
N HIS A 201 -16.11 15.11 17.07
CA HIS A 201 -16.76 14.61 18.28
C HIS A 201 -15.94 13.47 18.89
N GLU A 202 -15.54 12.50 18.08
CA GLU A 202 -14.74 11.35 18.49
C GLU A 202 -13.35 11.78 18.99
N ALA A 203 -12.70 12.71 18.29
CA ALA A 203 -11.39 13.22 18.67
C ALA A 203 -11.43 13.89 20.05
N ARG A 204 -12.43 14.76 20.29
CA ARG A 204 -12.63 15.41 21.60
C ARG A 204 -13.05 14.45 22.69
N GLN A 205 -13.85 13.44 22.37
CA GLN A 205 -14.23 12.40 23.32
C GLN A 205 -13.01 11.58 23.77
N ILE A 206 -12.15 11.18 22.83
CA ILE A 206 -10.88 10.48 23.13
C ILE A 206 -10.00 11.36 24.01
N LEU A 207 -9.84 12.63 23.67
CA LEU A 207 -9.07 13.59 24.48
C LEU A 207 -9.64 13.71 25.91
N SER A 208 -10.95 13.88 26.04
CA SER A 208 -11.63 13.96 27.33
C SER A 208 -11.43 12.70 28.17
N HIS A 209 -11.51 11.51 27.55
CA HIS A 209 -11.24 10.25 28.24
C HIS A 209 -9.78 10.10 28.65
N SER A 210 -8.83 10.54 27.81
CA SER A 210 -7.39 10.51 28.13
C SER A 210 -7.04 11.37 29.34
N ASN A 211 -7.79 12.45 29.57
CA ASN A 211 -7.60 13.34 30.71
C ASN A 211 -8.41 12.93 31.94
N HIS A 212 -9.07 11.76 31.92
CA HIS A 212 -9.91 11.30 33.02
C HIS A 212 -9.05 10.78 34.19
N PRO A 213 -9.20 11.31 35.42
CA PRO A 213 -8.27 11.09 36.54
C PRO A 213 -8.16 9.65 37.06
N LYS A 214 -9.02 8.74 36.59
CA LYS A 214 -9.04 7.31 36.98
C LYS A 214 -8.83 6.34 35.82
N LEU A 215 -8.94 6.80 34.58
CA LEU A 215 -8.96 5.95 33.39
C LEU A 215 -7.86 6.31 32.39
N GLY A 216 -7.30 7.53 32.48
CA GLY A 216 -6.13 7.99 31.75
C GLY A 216 -4.83 7.58 32.42
#